data_AF-A0A3C1RZK2-F1
#
_entry.id   AF-A0A3C1RZK2-F1
#
_cell.length_a   1.000
_cell.length_b   1.000
_cell.length_c   1.000
_cell.angle_alpha   90.00
_cell.angle_beta   90.00
_cell.angle_gamma   90.00
#
_symmetry.space_group_name_H-M   'P 1'
#
loop_
_entity.id
_entity.type
_entity.pdbx_description
1 polymer ?
#
loop_
_entity_poly.entity_id
_entity_poly.type
_entity_poly.pdbx_seq_one_letter_code
_entity_poly.pdbx_strand_id
1 'polypeptide(L)'
;SGYYDFTNKKATIVTGTTNDLIIRGGFSGDHYTEHYNVWIDYNQNNEFEAEEKVASTSSSSDKNLIFNITTPKDVLLGETRMRISLKYYQPAAACDFFNDGEVEDYTVNIIENSSRNINEIAKNKIISNNIVSSKKAKLSIYPNPTYNASSININFDNYLKNATYIISNLSGNIIKQSSLSKSINIEELSSGWYFLHVFTNKKQYTESFFVPN
;
A
#
# COMPACT_ATOMS: atom_id res chain seq x y z
N SER A 1 -17.38 38.10 -0.45
CA SER A 1 -17.29 36.66 -0.78
C SER A 1 -16.02 36.39 -1.59
N GLY A 2 -15.34 35.26 -1.38
CA GLY A 2 -14.13 34.89 -2.13
C GLY A 2 -14.00 33.37 -2.34
N TYR A 3 -13.34 32.99 -3.43
CA TYR A 3 -12.90 31.62 -3.68
C TYR A 3 -11.37 31.62 -3.78
N TYR A 4 -10.73 30.69 -3.07
CA TYR A 4 -9.28 30.50 -3.09
C TYR A 4 -8.93 29.05 -3.41
N ASP A 5 -8.11 28.88 -4.45
CA ASP A 5 -7.57 27.59 -4.84
C ASP A 5 -6.21 27.38 -4.16
N PHE A 6 -6.17 26.47 -3.19
CA PHE A 6 -4.98 26.01 -2.49
C PHE A 6 -4.68 24.54 -2.80
N THR A 7 -5.09 24.01 -3.96
CA THR A 7 -4.79 22.64 -4.39
C THR A 7 -3.29 22.35 -4.55
N ASN A 8 -2.45 23.38 -4.56
CA ASN A 8 -0.99 23.26 -4.44
C ASN A 8 -0.52 22.87 -3.03
N LYS A 9 -1.34 23.03 -2.00
CA LYS A 9 -1.10 22.57 -0.63
C LYS A 9 -1.73 21.20 -0.43
N LYS A 10 -0.93 20.27 0.10
CA LYS A 10 -1.27 18.86 0.18
C LYS A 10 -1.21 18.35 1.62
N ALA A 11 -2.30 17.73 2.08
CA ALA A 11 -2.32 16.92 3.29
C ALA A 11 -2.32 15.42 2.94
N THR A 12 -1.79 14.56 3.81
CA THR A 12 -1.87 13.10 3.63
C THR A 12 -2.64 12.51 4.80
N ILE A 13 -3.68 11.73 4.51
CA ILE A 13 -4.51 11.02 5.49
C ILE A 13 -4.47 9.51 5.22
N VAL A 14 -4.68 8.73 6.27
CA VAL A 14 -4.61 7.27 6.23
C VAL A 14 -6.00 6.70 6.44
N THR A 15 -6.40 5.69 5.64
CA THR A 15 -7.74 5.10 5.76
C THR A 15 -8.00 4.52 7.15
N GLY A 16 -9.23 4.64 7.67
CA GLY A 16 -9.56 4.16 9.00
C GLY A 16 -8.79 4.79 10.17
N THR A 17 -8.07 5.90 9.97
CA THR A 17 -7.47 6.69 11.06
C THR A 17 -8.20 8.02 11.24
N THR A 18 -8.02 8.61 12.42
CA THR A 18 -8.50 9.95 12.76
C THR A 18 -7.34 10.93 12.68
N ASN A 19 -7.55 12.07 12.01
CA ASN A 19 -6.60 13.17 11.93
C ASN A 19 -7.26 14.46 12.43
N ASP A 20 -6.46 15.33 13.03
CA ASP A 20 -6.93 16.64 13.47
C ASP A 20 -6.93 17.63 12.30
N LEU A 21 -8.07 18.24 12.04
CA LEU A 21 -8.21 19.40 11.18
C LEU A 21 -8.36 20.65 12.06
N ILE A 22 -7.47 21.62 11.86
CA ILE A 22 -7.48 22.88 12.61
C ILE A 22 -7.86 24.00 11.66
N ILE A 23 -8.98 24.66 11.94
CA ILE A 23 -9.48 25.83 11.20
C ILE A 23 -9.45 27.04 12.12
N ARG A 24 -9.11 28.21 11.58
CA ARG A 24 -9.13 29.46 12.33
C ARG A 24 -9.75 30.56 11.48
N GLY A 25 -10.80 31.21 11.99
CA GLY A 25 -11.39 32.39 11.37
C GLY A 25 -10.47 33.61 11.49
N GLY A 26 -10.30 34.35 10.40
CA GLY A 26 -9.60 35.63 10.38
C GLY A 26 -10.61 36.77 10.43
N PHE A 27 -10.70 37.48 11.55
CA PHE A 27 -11.61 38.62 11.71
C PHE A 27 -10.83 39.94 11.62
N SER A 28 -11.25 40.87 10.76
CA SER A 28 -10.65 42.20 10.63
C SER A 28 -11.37 43.29 11.46
N GLY A 29 -12.39 42.93 12.23
CA GLY A 29 -13.28 43.82 12.97
C GLY A 29 -14.17 43.03 13.95
N ASP A 30 -15.45 43.38 14.06
CA ASP A 30 -16.39 42.66 14.93
C ASP A 30 -16.52 41.18 14.54
N HIS A 31 -16.70 40.34 15.55
CA HIS A 31 -16.83 38.90 15.35
C HIS A 31 -18.28 38.51 15.13
N TYR A 32 -18.63 38.26 13.87
CA TYR A 32 -19.92 37.68 13.51
C TYR A 32 -19.89 36.15 13.63
N THR A 33 -21.05 35.54 13.87
CA THR A 33 -21.17 34.08 13.82
C THR A 33 -21.03 33.60 12.38
N GLU A 34 -19.97 32.86 12.13
CA GLU A 34 -19.66 32.22 10.86
C GLU A 34 -19.91 30.72 10.95
N HIS A 35 -20.42 30.15 9.87
CA HIS A 35 -20.66 28.72 9.74
C HIS A 35 -19.61 28.09 8.86
N TYR A 36 -18.93 27.10 9.43
CA TYR A 36 -17.86 26.35 8.79
C TYR A 36 -18.40 24.99 8.38
N ASN A 37 -18.13 24.59 7.14
CA ASN A 37 -18.38 23.23 6.67
C ASN A 37 -17.16 22.72 5.92
N VAL A 38 -16.90 21.42 6.03
CA VAL A 38 -15.77 20.76 5.38
C VAL A 38 -16.27 19.51 4.68
N TRP A 39 -15.82 19.31 3.45
CA TRP A 39 -16.08 18.12 2.63
C TRP A 39 -14.78 17.55 2.10
N ILE A 40 -14.72 16.23 1.94
CA ILE A 40 -13.64 15.52 1.25
C ILE A 40 -14.29 14.63 0.19
N ASP A 41 -13.91 14.82 -1.08
CA ASP A 41 -14.41 14.04 -2.23
C ASP A 41 -13.83 12.61 -2.17
N TYR A 42 -14.43 11.76 -1.33
CA TYR A 42 -13.95 10.41 -1.05
C TYR A 42 -14.21 9.45 -2.21
N ASN A 43 -15.22 9.75 -3.03
CA ASN A 43 -15.60 8.96 -4.20
C ASN A 43 -14.86 9.40 -5.49
N GLN A 44 -14.08 10.48 -5.43
CA GLN A 44 -13.27 11.06 -6.50
C GLN A 44 -14.07 11.41 -7.77
N ASN A 45 -15.33 11.83 -7.61
CA ASN A 45 -16.20 12.17 -8.75
C ASN A 45 -16.16 13.67 -9.10
N ASN A 46 -15.37 14.47 -8.38
CA ASN A 46 -15.22 15.93 -8.51
C ASN A 46 -16.46 16.75 -8.09
N GLU A 47 -17.43 16.12 -7.44
CA GLU A 47 -18.56 16.74 -6.75
C GLU A 47 -18.35 16.65 -5.23
N PHE A 48 -19.11 17.41 -4.46
CA PHE A 48 -19.10 17.32 -2.99
C PHE A 48 -20.51 17.04 -2.52
N GLU A 49 -20.79 15.80 -2.12
CA GLU A 49 -22.13 15.44 -1.66
C GLU A 49 -22.35 15.68 -0.17
N ALA A 50 -23.61 15.56 0.27
CA ALA A 50 -23.97 15.76 1.67
C ALA A 50 -23.31 14.70 2.57
N GLU A 51 -23.17 13.47 2.06
CA GLU A 51 -22.58 12.32 2.72
C GLU A 51 -21.05 12.46 2.90
N GLU A 52 -20.42 13.33 2.12
CA GLU A 52 -18.99 13.61 2.15
C GLU A 52 -18.61 14.75 3.12
N LYS A 53 -19.61 15.33 3.80
CA LYS A 53 -19.38 16.36 4.81
C LYS A 53 -18.73 15.75 6.04
N VAL A 54 -17.50 16.16 6.33
CA VAL A 54 -16.70 15.63 7.44
C VAL A 54 -16.71 16.53 8.67
N ALA A 55 -17.05 17.81 8.52
CA ALA A 55 -17.21 18.73 9.65
C ALA A 55 -18.26 19.81 9.37
N SER A 56 -18.95 20.23 10.44
CA SER A 56 -19.86 21.38 10.43
C SER A 56 -19.89 22.01 11.82
N THR A 57 -19.70 23.33 11.91
CA THR A 57 -19.85 24.08 13.15
C THR A 57 -20.15 25.55 12.87
N SER A 58 -20.36 26.33 13.94
CA SER A 58 -20.35 27.78 13.87
C SER A 58 -19.47 28.37 14.97
N SER A 59 -18.82 29.49 14.69
CA SER A 59 -18.00 30.21 15.66
C SER A 59 -18.10 31.72 15.44
N SER A 60 -18.06 32.49 16.53
CA SER A 60 -17.85 33.93 16.55
C SER A 60 -16.53 34.28 17.26
N SER A 61 -15.56 33.35 17.21
CA SER A 61 -14.24 33.49 17.83
C SER A 61 -13.15 33.16 16.82
N ASP A 62 -12.05 33.91 16.93
CA ASP A 62 -10.78 33.74 16.20
C ASP A 62 -9.89 32.61 16.76
N LYS A 63 -10.41 31.81 17.71
CA LYS A 63 -9.71 30.65 18.27
C LYS A 63 -9.69 29.50 17.27
N ASN A 64 -8.70 28.62 17.44
CA ASN A 64 -8.61 27.38 16.68
C ASN A 64 -9.84 26.51 16.94
N LEU A 65 -10.52 26.15 15.85
CA LEU A 65 -11.54 25.11 15.79
C LEU A 65 -10.84 23.80 15.41
N ILE A 66 -10.97 22.79 16.26
CA ILE A 66 -10.33 21.49 16.06
C ILE A 66 -11.40 20.46 15.75
N PHE A 67 -11.24 19.74 14.65
CA PHE A 67 -12.13 18.66 14.23
C PHE A 67 -11.35 17.36 14.12
N ASN A 68 -11.92 16.30 14.69
CA ASN A 68 -11.40 14.95 14.56
C ASN A 68 -12.01 14.29 13.31
N ILE A 69 -11.27 14.27 12.21
CA ILE A 69 -11.74 13.72 10.93
C ILE A 69 -11.33 12.26 10.83
N THR A 70 -12.30 11.35 10.91
CA THR A 70 -12.06 9.92 10.69
C THR A 70 -12.21 9.61 9.21
N THR A 71 -11.14 9.14 8.60
CA THR A 71 -11.15 8.70 7.20
C THR A 71 -11.81 7.32 7.12
N PRO A 72 -12.84 7.08 6.30
CA PRO A 72 -13.41 5.76 6.18
C PRO A 72 -12.40 4.75 5.59
N LYS A 73 -12.62 3.45 5.82
CA LYS A 73 -11.72 2.40 5.31
C LYS A 73 -11.89 2.14 3.82
N ASP A 74 -13.12 2.31 3.34
CA ASP A 74 -13.57 1.92 1.99
C ASP A 74 -13.68 3.14 1.06
N VAL A 75 -12.66 4.00 1.06
CA VAL A 75 -12.57 5.17 0.17
C VAL A 75 -11.51 4.94 -0.91
N LEU A 76 -11.60 5.68 -2.01
CA LEU A 76 -10.61 5.59 -3.08
C LEU A 76 -9.26 6.17 -2.64
N LEU A 77 -8.18 5.45 -2.95
CA LEU A 77 -6.81 5.89 -2.67
C LEU A 77 -6.34 6.92 -3.71
N GLY A 78 -5.38 7.75 -3.33
CA GLY A 78 -4.79 8.75 -4.21
C GLY A 78 -5.19 10.18 -3.84
N GLU A 79 -4.92 11.11 -4.75
CA GLU A 79 -5.22 12.53 -4.56
C GLU A 79 -6.68 12.83 -4.85
N THR A 80 -7.31 13.57 -3.95
CA THR A 80 -8.66 14.11 -4.09
C THR A 80 -8.73 15.52 -3.52
N ARG A 81 -9.87 16.18 -3.68
CA ARG A 81 -10.11 17.54 -3.20
C ARG A 81 -10.80 17.55 -1.84
N MET A 82 -10.38 18.47 -0.99
CA MET A 82 -11.10 18.88 0.21
C MET A 82 -11.56 20.32 0.03
N ARG A 83 -12.80 20.60 0.45
CA ARG A 83 -13.36 21.95 0.45
C ARG A 83 -13.68 22.39 1.86
N ILE A 84 -13.30 23.62 2.19
CA ILE A 84 -13.72 24.33 3.39
C ILE A 84 -14.59 25.50 2.92
N SER A 85 -15.80 25.61 3.45
CA SER A 85 -16.65 26.78 3.25
C SER A 85 -16.91 27.49 4.56
N LEU A 86 -16.85 28.80 4.52
CA LEU A 86 -17.24 29.72 5.58
C LEU A 86 -18.38 30.58 5.04
N LYS A 87 -19.48 30.68 5.78
CA LYS A 87 -20.61 31.53 5.41
C LYS A 87 -21.18 32.26 6.61
N TYR A 88 -21.48 33.55 6.44
CA TYR A 88 -22.16 34.34 7.46
C TYR A 88 -23.62 33.89 7.64
N TYR A 89 -24.11 33.94 8.88
CA TYR A 89 -25.52 33.76 9.30
C TYR A 89 -26.13 32.36 9.18
N GLN A 90 -25.73 31.55 8.18
CA GLN A 90 -26.24 30.18 8.02
C GLN A 90 -25.20 29.25 7.39
N PRO A 91 -25.28 27.92 7.61
CA PRO A 91 -24.44 26.95 6.93
C PRO A 91 -24.59 27.02 5.41
N ALA A 92 -23.50 26.81 4.70
CA ALA A 92 -23.50 26.68 3.24
C ALA A 92 -23.69 25.22 2.80
N ALA A 93 -24.31 25.04 1.64
CA ALA A 93 -24.14 23.82 0.85
C ALA A 93 -22.81 23.85 0.08
N ALA A 94 -22.34 22.70 -0.40
CA ALA A 94 -21.03 22.62 -1.07
C ALA A 94 -20.95 23.42 -2.39
N CYS A 95 -22.09 23.59 -3.05
CA CYS A 95 -22.26 24.33 -4.32
C CYS A 95 -23.18 25.56 -4.15
N ASP A 96 -23.15 26.20 -2.97
CA ASP A 96 -24.01 27.34 -2.67
C ASP A 96 -23.52 28.66 -3.29
N PHE A 97 -24.41 29.66 -3.36
CA PHE A 97 -24.06 31.03 -3.72
C PHE A 97 -23.86 31.85 -2.44
N PHE A 98 -22.72 32.54 -2.34
CA PHE A 98 -22.30 33.25 -1.14
C PHE A 98 -22.35 34.76 -1.36
N ASN A 99 -23.19 35.47 -0.60
CA ASN A 99 -23.12 36.93 -0.50
C ASN A 99 -21.90 37.32 0.36
N ASP A 100 -21.78 36.71 1.54
CA ASP A 100 -20.70 36.92 2.51
C ASP A 100 -20.18 35.57 3.01
N GLY A 101 -18.95 35.24 2.64
CA GLY A 101 -18.33 33.95 2.91
C GLY A 101 -17.05 33.72 2.12
N GLU A 102 -16.42 32.58 2.36
CA GLU A 102 -15.18 32.16 1.73
C GLU A 102 -15.25 30.66 1.41
N VAL A 103 -14.72 30.27 0.25
CA VAL A 103 -14.55 28.87 -0.12
C VAL A 103 -13.09 28.64 -0.44
N GLU A 104 -12.50 27.63 0.20
CA GLU A 104 -11.12 27.22 -0.02
C GLU A 104 -11.07 25.75 -0.43
N ASP A 105 -10.31 25.44 -1.49
CA ASP A 105 -10.07 24.07 -1.95
C ASP A 105 -8.62 23.66 -1.71
N TYR A 106 -8.40 22.45 -1.20
CA TYR A 106 -7.09 21.86 -0.88
C TYR A 106 -6.95 20.46 -1.49
N THR A 107 -5.71 19.99 -1.67
CA THR A 107 -5.46 18.60 -2.07
C THR A 107 -5.26 17.70 -0.85
N VAL A 108 -5.93 16.54 -0.85
CA VAL A 108 -5.78 15.48 0.14
C VAL A 108 -5.32 14.22 -0.55
N ASN A 109 -4.24 13.62 -0.07
CA ASN A 109 -3.74 12.32 -0.53
C ASN A 109 -4.09 11.22 0.46
N ILE A 110 -4.96 10.32 0.02
CA ILE A 110 -5.46 9.22 0.81
C ILE A 110 -4.57 8.01 0.57
N ILE A 111 -3.94 7.52 1.64
CA ILE A 111 -3.10 6.32 1.59
C ILE A 111 -3.71 5.18 2.41
N GLU A 112 -3.41 3.95 1.99
CA GLU A 112 -3.93 2.76 2.65
C GLU A 112 -3.33 2.60 4.06
N ASN A 113 -4.20 2.30 5.01
CA ASN A 113 -3.77 1.86 6.32
C ASN A 113 -3.22 0.44 6.26
N SER A 114 -1.89 0.35 6.18
CA SER A 114 -1.15 -0.91 6.21
C SER A 114 -1.22 -1.62 7.57
N SER A 115 -2.02 -1.12 8.53
CA SER A 115 -2.35 -1.81 9.78
C SER A 115 -3.22 -3.03 9.50
N ARG A 116 -2.54 -4.05 8.99
CA ARG A 116 -2.95 -5.43 8.94
C ARG A 116 -3.63 -5.79 10.26
N ASN A 117 -4.96 -5.84 10.26
CA ASN A 117 -5.77 -6.35 11.35
C ASN A 117 -5.26 -7.77 11.64
N ILE A 118 -4.37 -7.94 12.62
CA ILE A 118 -3.78 -9.24 12.94
C ILE A 118 -4.85 -10.28 13.27
N ASN A 119 -6.07 -9.84 13.59
CA ASN A 119 -7.24 -10.69 13.85
C ASN A 119 -8.05 -11.06 12.58
N GLU A 120 -8.17 -10.20 11.58
CA GLU A 120 -8.75 -10.60 10.28
C GLU A 120 -7.72 -11.31 9.43
N ILE A 121 -6.44 -10.93 9.52
CA ILE A 121 -5.37 -11.75 8.99
C ILE A 121 -5.29 -13.02 9.79
N ALA A 122 -5.45 -13.10 11.11
CA ALA A 122 -5.50 -14.41 11.77
C ALA A 122 -6.75 -15.21 11.39
N LYS A 123 -7.94 -14.63 11.21
CA LYS A 123 -9.13 -15.37 10.76
C LYS A 123 -9.04 -15.78 9.29
N ASN A 124 -8.67 -14.88 8.40
CA ASN A 124 -8.41 -15.19 6.99
C ASN A 124 -7.12 -15.97 6.79
N LYS A 125 -6.15 -15.95 7.70
CA LYS A 125 -4.97 -16.83 7.77
C LYS A 125 -5.31 -18.12 8.49
N ILE A 126 -6.34 -18.25 9.30
CA ILE A 126 -6.78 -19.57 9.78
C ILE A 126 -7.59 -20.25 8.67
N ILE A 127 -8.39 -19.49 7.91
CA ILE A 127 -9.07 -19.96 6.69
C ILE A 127 -8.06 -20.16 5.52
N SER A 128 -7.03 -19.29 5.39
CA SER A 128 -5.91 -19.40 4.43
C SER A 128 -4.71 -20.20 4.94
N ASN A 129 -4.70 -20.66 6.19
CA ASN A 129 -3.68 -21.64 6.63
C ASN A 129 -4.02 -23.01 6.08
N ASN A 130 -5.20 -23.17 5.47
CA ASN A 130 -5.46 -24.23 4.49
C ASN A 130 -5.28 -23.80 3.02
N ILE A 131 -5.13 -22.50 2.70
CA ILE A 131 -4.86 -21.99 1.34
C ILE A 131 -4.05 -20.68 1.42
N VAL A 132 -2.72 -20.75 1.35
CA VAL A 132 -1.77 -19.62 1.40
C VAL A 132 -1.31 -19.16 2.81
N SER A 133 -0.67 -20.08 3.56
CA SER A 133 0.70 -19.79 4.01
C SER A 133 1.43 -19.21 2.81
N SER A 134 2.15 -18.08 2.92
CA SER A 134 3.07 -17.69 1.84
C SER A 134 3.95 -18.91 1.59
N LYS A 135 3.57 -19.73 0.60
CA LYS A 135 4.21 -21.00 0.35
C LYS A 135 5.55 -20.54 -0.12
N LYS A 136 6.52 -20.52 0.79
CA LYS A 136 7.91 -20.38 0.43
C LYS A 136 8.10 -21.59 -0.45
N ALA A 137 7.96 -21.35 -1.74
CA ALA A 137 8.57 -22.08 -2.81
C ALA A 137 9.47 -23.16 -2.26
N LYS A 138 8.96 -24.39 -2.17
CA LYS A 138 9.77 -25.46 -1.64
C LYS A 138 10.72 -25.87 -2.76
N LEU A 139 11.83 -25.14 -2.92
CA LEU A 139 12.98 -25.60 -3.66
C LEU A 139 13.86 -26.33 -2.65
N SER A 140 14.14 -27.61 -2.87
CA SER A 140 15.08 -28.34 -2.04
C SER A 140 15.81 -29.37 -2.89
N ILE A 141 17.11 -29.52 -2.65
CA ILE A 141 17.98 -30.43 -3.36
C ILE A 141 18.37 -31.59 -2.46
N TYR A 142 18.36 -32.81 -2.99
CA TYR A 142 18.88 -33.99 -2.28
C TYR A 142 19.48 -35.03 -3.24
N PRO A 143 20.50 -35.79 -2.83
CA PRO A 143 21.20 -35.66 -1.55
C PRO A 143 22.09 -34.41 -1.54
N ASN A 144 22.32 -33.85 -0.36
CA ASN A 144 23.35 -32.83 -0.13
C ASN A 144 24.00 -33.12 1.24
N PRO A 145 25.30 -33.47 1.31
CA PRO A 145 26.25 -33.56 0.20
C PRO A 145 25.96 -34.70 -0.79
N THR A 146 26.46 -34.57 -2.02
CA THR A 146 26.13 -35.46 -3.15
C THR A 146 27.02 -36.72 -3.25
N TYR A 147 27.38 -37.32 -2.10
CA TYR A 147 28.27 -38.48 -2.05
C TYR A 147 27.81 -39.62 -2.99
N ASN A 148 28.69 -40.03 -3.89
CA ASN A 148 28.46 -41.10 -4.88
C ASN A 148 27.19 -40.91 -5.73
N ALA A 149 26.77 -39.66 -5.97
CA ALA A 149 25.55 -39.37 -6.72
C ALA A 149 25.89 -38.84 -8.12
N SER A 150 25.43 -39.54 -9.16
CA SER A 150 25.45 -39.05 -10.56
C SER A 150 24.45 -37.93 -10.83
N SER A 151 23.48 -37.74 -9.94
CA SER A 151 22.45 -36.71 -10.08
C SER A 151 21.95 -36.20 -8.73
N ILE A 152 21.46 -34.96 -8.74
CA ILE A 152 20.67 -34.40 -7.65
C ILE A 152 19.19 -34.43 -8.00
N ASN A 153 18.35 -34.76 -7.02
CA ASN A 153 16.92 -34.61 -7.13
C ASN A 153 16.50 -33.23 -6.62
N ILE A 154 15.58 -32.61 -7.35
CA ILE A 154 15.02 -31.32 -7.00
C ILE A 154 13.54 -31.50 -6.71
N ASN A 155 13.17 -31.17 -5.49
CA ASN A 155 11.77 -30.93 -5.16
C ASN A 155 11.46 -29.47 -5.42
N PHE A 156 10.41 -29.21 -6.20
CA PHE A 156 9.94 -27.88 -6.53
C PHE A 156 8.42 -27.86 -6.65
N ASP A 157 7.80 -26.73 -6.31
CA ASP A 157 6.37 -26.52 -6.46
C ASP A 157 5.96 -26.39 -7.94
N ASN A 158 4.71 -26.74 -8.28
CA ASN A 158 4.21 -26.76 -9.67
C ASN A 158 4.42 -25.46 -10.46
N TYR A 159 4.43 -24.29 -9.82
CA TYR A 159 4.65 -23.03 -10.52
C TYR A 159 6.10 -22.87 -11.03
N LEU A 160 7.03 -23.73 -10.61
CA LEU A 160 8.41 -23.83 -11.13
C LEU A 160 8.57 -24.87 -12.25
N LYS A 161 7.53 -25.62 -12.61
CA LYS A 161 7.61 -26.76 -13.55
C LYS A 161 8.22 -26.42 -14.91
N ASN A 162 8.09 -25.18 -15.36
CA ASN A 162 8.61 -24.70 -16.66
C ASN A 162 9.73 -23.66 -16.49
N ALA A 163 10.31 -23.55 -15.29
CA ALA A 163 11.42 -22.64 -15.03
C ALA A 163 12.70 -23.12 -15.73
N THR A 164 13.66 -22.21 -15.88
CA THR A 164 15.05 -22.54 -16.23
C THR A 164 15.92 -22.50 -14.98
N TYR A 165 16.97 -23.32 -14.94
CA TYR A 165 17.99 -23.28 -13.91
C TYR A 165 19.37 -22.93 -14.46
N ILE A 166 20.22 -22.42 -13.57
CA ILE A 166 21.64 -22.21 -13.77
C ILE A 166 22.39 -22.86 -12.59
N ILE A 167 23.45 -23.60 -12.87
CA ILE A 167 24.44 -24.02 -11.86
C ILE A 167 25.67 -23.13 -12.00
N SER A 168 26.10 -22.53 -10.89
CA SER A 168 27.32 -21.73 -10.81
C SER A 168 28.26 -22.25 -9.72
N ASN A 169 29.57 -22.02 -9.89
CA ASN A 169 30.56 -22.28 -8.83
C ASN A 169 30.70 -21.07 -7.88
N LEU A 170 31.52 -21.19 -6.83
CA LEU A 170 31.76 -20.08 -5.88
C LEU A 170 32.34 -18.81 -6.51
N SER A 171 33.03 -18.93 -7.65
CA SER A 171 33.56 -17.78 -8.40
C SER A 171 32.51 -17.10 -9.28
N GLY A 172 31.28 -17.61 -9.32
CA GLY A 172 30.18 -17.08 -10.14
C GLY A 172 30.19 -17.57 -11.59
N ASN A 173 31.11 -18.47 -11.97
CA ASN A 173 31.14 -19.03 -13.32
C ASN A 173 29.93 -19.95 -13.51
N ILE A 174 29.22 -19.76 -14.62
CA ILE A 174 28.10 -20.63 -15.03
C ILE A 174 28.67 -21.93 -15.59
N ILE A 175 28.29 -23.05 -15.01
CA ILE A 175 28.74 -24.38 -15.40
C ILE A 175 27.67 -25.10 -16.22
N LYS A 176 26.39 -24.91 -15.89
CA LYS A 176 25.27 -25.57 -16.56
C LYS A 176 24.04 -24.67 -16.59
N GLN A 177 23.28 -24.71 -17.69
CA GLN A 177 22.01 -24.00 -17.82
C GLN A 177 21.05 -24.84 -18.66
N SER A 178 19.83 -25.08 -18.15
CA SER A 178 18.81 -25.85 -18.87
C SER A 178 17.41 -25.61 -18.28
N SER A 179 16.40 -26.25 -18.86
CA SER A 179 15.04 -26.31 -18.29
C SER A 179 15.02 -27.13 -17.00
N LEU A 180 14.22 -26.70 -16.02
CA LEU A 180 14.13 -27.36 -14.72
C LEU A 180 13.48 -28.73 -14.85
N SER A 181 14.18 -29.75 -14.35
CA SER A 181 13.74 -31.14 -14.25
C SER A 181 13.80 -31.59 -12.79
N LYS A 182 13.09 -32.68 -12.47
CA LYS A 182 13.12 -33.29 -11.12
C LYS A 182 14.48 -33.88 -10.75
N SER A 183 15.34 -34.12 -11.73
CA SER A 183 16.69 -34.65 -11.55
C SER A 183 17.65 -33.92 -12.49
N ILE A 184 18.82 -33.53 -11.98
CA ILE A 184 19.91 -32.93 -12.75
C ILE A 184 21.15 -33.82 -12.62
N ASN A 185 21.72 -34.23 -13.75
CA ASN A 185 23.02 -34.91 -13.80
C ASN A 185 24.15 -33.93 -13.41
N ILE A 186 24.99 -34.38 -12.47
CA ILE A 186 26.13 -33.65 -11.90
C ILE A 186 27.49 -34.34 -12.13
N GLU A 187 27.55 -35.41 -12.93
CA GLU A 187 28.80 -36.16 -13.21
C GLU A 187 29.87 -35.31 -13.89
N GLU A 188 29.44 -34.28 -14.63
CA GLU A 188 30.32 -33.32 -15.30
C GLU A 188 30.92 -32.27 -14.35
N LEU A 189 30.42 -32.20 -13.11
CA LEU A 189 30.88 -31.22 -12.13
C LEU A 189 32.11 -31.74 -11.40
N SER A 190 33.19 -30.95 -11.35
CA SER A 190 34.33 -31.22 -10.48
C SER A 190 33.94 -31.09 -9.00
N SER A 191 34.71 -31.67 -8.09
CA SER A 191 34.45 -31.50 -6.66
C SER A 191 34.49 -30.02 -6.26
N GLY A 192 33.52 -29.61 -5.45
CA GLY A 192 33.40 -28.24 -4.98
C GLY A 192 31.99 -27.85 -4.55
N TRP A 193 31.87 -26.59 -4.13
CA TRP A 193 30.59 -25.97 -3.80
C TRP A 193 29.96 -25.31 -5.03
N TYR A 194 28.66 -25.54 -5.18
CA TYR A 194 27.87 -25.00 -6.28
C TYR A 194 26.57 -24.37 -5.77
N PHE A 195 26.04 -23.43 -6.54
CA PHE A 195 24.72 -22.86 -6.37
C PHE A 195 23.83 -23.27 -7.55
N LEU A 196 22.63 -23.75 -7.24
CA LEU A 196 21.53 -23.91 -8.19
C LEU A 196 20.64 -22.68 -8.08
N HIS A 197 20.60 -21.89 -9.15
CA HIS A 197 19.68 -20.77 -9.30
C HIS A 197 18.51 -21.17 -10.19
N VAL A 198 17.26 -20.96 -9.74
CA VAL A 198 16.05 -21.22 -10.51
C VAL A 198 15.30 -19.90 -10.68
N PHE A 199 15.01 -19.55 -11.93
CA PHE A 199 14.41 -18.26 -12.27
C PHE A 199 12.95 -18.42 -12.69
N THR A 200 12.13 -17.50 -12.23
CA THR A 200 10.78 -17.25 -12.76
C THR A 200 10.69 -15.78 -13.16
N ASN A 201 9.66 -15.41 -13.91
CA ASN A 201 9.44 -14.02 -14.35
C ASN A 201 9.32 -13.01 -13.19
N LYS A 202 9.15 -13.46 -11.94
CA LYS A 202 8.91 -12.61 -10.76
C LYS A 202 9.91 -12.82 -9.62
N LYS A 203 10.65 -13.92 -9.60
CA LYS A 203 11.47 -14.32 -8.45
C LYS A 203 12.58 -15.30 -8.83
N GLN A 204 13.71 -15.19 -8.14
CA GLN A 204 14.82 -16.15 -8.16
C GLN A 204 14.82 -16.98 -6.87
N TYR A 205 15.13 -18.27 -7.01
CA TYR A 205 15.34 -19.21 -5.92
C TYR A 205 16.76 -19.77 -5.99
N THR A 206 17.41 -19.96 -4.85
CA THR A 206 18.80 -20.43 -4.80
C THR A 206 18.94 -21.51 -3.73
N GLU A 207 19.59 -22.61 -4.08
CA GLU A 207 20.02 -23.66 -3.15
C GLU A 207 21.51 -23.95 -3.39
N SER A 208 22.26 -24.23 -2.33
CA SER A 208 23.68 -24.59 -2.42
C SER A 208 23.88 -26.07 -2.19
N PHE A 209 24.77 -26.71 -2.94
CA PHE A 209 25.12 -28.11 -2.73
C PHE A 209 26.62 -28.35 -2.91
N PHE A 210 27.12 -29.40 -2.25
CA PHE A 210 28.51 -29.80 -2.33
C PHE A 210 28.66 -31.10 -3.16
N VAL A 211 29.59 -31.07 -4.11
CA VAL A 211 30.07 -32.23 -4.88
C VAL A 211 31.37 -32.71 -4.25
N PRO A 212 31.38 -33.85 -3.55
CA PRO A 212 32.62 -34.41 -3.00
C PRO A 212 33.51 -34.98 -4.11
N ASN A 213 34.79 -35.18 -3.78
CA ASN A 213 35.72 -35.94 -4.62
C ASN A 213 35.33 -37.41 -4.71
#